data_AF-A0A1H1KUH2-F1
#
_entry.id   AF-A0A1H1KUH2-F1
#
_cell.length_a   1.000
_cell.length_b   1.000
_cell.length_c   1.000
_cell.angle_alpha   90.00
_cell.angle_beta   90.00
_cell.angle_gamma   90.00
#
_symmetry.space_group_name_H-M   'P 1'
#
loop_
_entity.id
_entity.type
_entity.pdbx_description
1 polymer ?
#
loop_
_entity_poly.entity_id
_entity_poly.type
_entity_poly.pdbx_seq_one_letter_code
_entity_poly.pdbx_strand_id
1 'polypeptide(L)'
;MIILEKIAIVLLIGCVIYLWNKFIVPFVIKTVGNFHRKHNSKNLNRQPVKFAVQNEAIIIRVFSIFYWIAGLLISLGIIMDR
;
A
#
# COMPACT_ATOMS: atom_id res chain seq x y z
N MET A 1 -21.69 -19.44 4.05
CA MET A 1 -22.09 -18.10 3.55
C MET A 1 -22.79 -18.26 2.22
N ILE A 2 -23.86 -17.51 2.00
CA ILE A 2 -24.53 -17.46 0.69
C ILE A 2 -23.56 -16.76 -0.28
N ILE A 3 -23.56 -17.17 -1.56
CA ILE A 3 -22.68 -16.60 -2.60
C ILE A 3 -22.72 -15.06 -2.63
N LEU A 4 -23.90 -14.47 -2.40
CA LEU A 4 -24.07 -13.02 -2.33
C LEU A 4 -23.24 -12.37 -1.21
N GLU A 5 -23.16 -13.00 -0.03
CA GLU A 5 -22.36 -12.51 1.10
C GLU A 5 -20.86 -12.55 0.75
N LYS A 6 -20.39 -13.63 0.13
CA LYS A 6 -18.99 -13.78 -0.31
C LYS A 6 -18.63 -12.67 -1.30
N ILE A 7 -19.50 -12.39 -2.28
CA ILE A 7 -19.30 -11.30 -3.25
C ILE A 7 -19.26 -9.94 -2.55
N ALA A 8 -20.18 -9.68 -1.62
CA ALA A 8 -20.22 -8.42 -0.87
C ALA A 8 -18.93 -8.20 -0.06
N ILE A 9 -18.40 -9.24 0.57
CA ILE A 9 -17.14 -9.17 1.32
C ILE A 9 -15.95 -8.89 0.37
N VAL A 10 -15.88 -9.55 -0.78
CA VAL A 10 -14.81 -9.29 -1.77
C VAL A 10 -14.86 -7.85 -2.28
N LEU A 11 -16.06 -7.31 -2.55
CA LEU A 11 -16.22 -5.91 -2.94
C LEU A 11 -15.78 -4.96 -1.83
N LEU A 12 -16.11 -5.27 -0.57
CA LEU A 12 -15.69 -4.48 0.58
C LEU A 12 -14.16 -4.48 0.72
N ILE A 13 -13.51 -5.63 0.59
CA ILE A 13 -12.04 -5.75 0.61
C ILE A 13 -11.42 -4.90 -0.50
N GLY A 14 -11.96 -4.98 -1.72
CA GLY A 14 -11.51 -4.15 -2.84
C GLY A 14 -11.64 -2.65 -2.54
N CYS A 15 -12.75 -2.24 -1.92
CA CYS A 15 -12.96 -0.85 -1.50
C CYS A 15 -11.93 -0.40 -0.45
N VAL A 16 -11.69 -1.22 0.58
CA VAL A 16 -10.69 -0.93 1.62
C VAL A 16 -9.29 -0.80 1.02
N ILE A 17 -8.89 -1.72 0.15
CA ILE A 17 -7.57 -1.68 -0.50
C ILE A 17 -7.44 -0.46 -1.40
N TYR A 18 -8.49 -0.11 -2.15
CA TYR A 18 -8.50 1.09 -2.97
C TYR A 18 -8.29 2.35 -2.12
N LEU A 19 -9.05 2.51 -1.02
CA LEU A 19 -8.91 3.66 -0.12
C LEU A 19 -7.53 3.68 0.55
N TRP A 20 -7.02 2.52 0.96
CA TRP A 20 -5.70 2.38 1.56
C TRP A 20 -4.58 2.82 0.61
N ASN A 21 -4.61 2.33 -0.63
CA ASN A 21 -3.63 2.66 -1.66
C ASN A 21 -3.73 4.12 -2.12
N LYS A 22 -4.93 4.70 -2.10
CA LYS A 22 -5.15 6.10 -2.49
C LYS A 22 -4.69 7.09 -1.44
N PHE A 23 -4.95 6.80 -0.16
CA PHE A 23 -4.75 7.77 0.92
C PHE A 23 -3.59 7.41 1.83
N ILE A 24 -3.54 6.18 2.34
CA ILE A 24 -2.62 5.80 3.41
C ILE A 24 -1.21 5.58 2.87
N VAL A 25 -1.05 4.79 1.79
CA VAL A 25 0.28 4.50 1.23
C VAL A 25 1.03 5.78 0.84
N PRO A 26 0.46 6.70 0.04
CA PRO A 26 1.16 7.93 -0.32
C PRO A 26 1.43 8.83 0.88
N PHE A 27 0.50 8.89 1.84
CA PHE A 27 0.66 9.68 3.06
C PHE A 27 1.85 9.22 3.89
N VAL A 28 1.96 7.92 4.16
CA VAL A 28 3.06 7.35 4.95
C VAL A 28 4.41 7.60 4.26
N ILE A 29 4.52 7.27 2.97
CA ILE A 29 5.78 7.43 2.23
C ILE A 29 6.21 8.90 2.16
N LYS A 30 5.28 9.82 1.87
CA LYS A 30 5.58 11.27 1.85
C LYS A 30 5.98 11.78 3.22
N THR A 31 5.34 11.29 4.29
CA THR A 31 5.67 11.68 5.66
C THR A 31 7.10 11.28 6.01
N VAL A 32 7.51 10.05 5.70
CA VAL A 32 8.88 9.58 5.90
C VAL A 32 9.88 10.36 5.05
N GLY A 33 9.58 10.61 3.77
CA GLY A 33 10.42 11.43 2.89
C GLY A 33 10.60 12.87 3.41
N ASN A 34 9.52 13.49 3.89
CA ASN A 34 9.55 14.82 4.49
C ASN A 34 10.32 14.86 5.80
N PHE A 35 10.20 13.82 6.63
CA PHE A 35 11.00 13.67 7.84
C PHE A 35 12.49 13.65 7.52
N HIS A 36 12.91 12.87 6.52
CA HIS A 36 14.31 12.83 6.11
C HIS A 36 14.79 14.16 5.54
N ARG A 37 13.99 14.84 4.71
CA ARG A 37 14.30 16.18 4.18
C ARG A 37 14.47 17.22 5.30
N LYS A 38 13.64 17.18 6.34
CA LYS A 38 13.65 18.15 7.44
C LYS A 38 14.72 17.88 8.49
N HIS A 39 14.90 16.62 8.89
CA HIS A 39 15.71 16.25 10.05
C HIS A 39 17.02 15.53 9.71
N ASN A 40 17.18 15.03 8.48
CA ASN A 40 18.36 14.28 8.02
C ASN A 40 18.99 14.91 6.76
N SER A 41 18.93 16.24 6.64
CA SER A 41 19.40 16.99 5.45
C SER A 41 20.85 16.67 5.07
N LYS A 42 21.74 16.46 6.05
CA LYS A 42 23.15 16.09 5.84
C LYS A 42 23.35 14.71 5.20
N ASN A 43 22.36 13.83 5.28
CA ASN A 43 22.42 12.45 4.82
C ASN A 43 21.54 12.18 3.58
N LEU A 44 20.91 13.22 2.99
CA LEU A 44 20.03 13.06 1.83
C LEU A 44 20.70 12.40 0.62
N ASN A 45 22.03 12.59 0.48
CA ASN A 45 22.81 11.99 -0.60
C ASN A 45 23.44 10.64 -0.22
N ARG A 46 23.25 10.17 1.02
CA ARG A 46 23.78 8.90 1.52
C ARG A 46 22.69 7.83 1.51
N GLN A 47 23.07 6.60 1.16
CA GLN A 47 22.17 5.46 1.31
C GLN A 47 21.94 5.17 2.81
N PRO A 48 20.75 4.68 3.21
CA PRO A 48 19.58 4.36 2.37
C PRO A 48 18.64 5.56 2.15
N VAL A 49 18.91 6.72 2.78
CA VAL A 49 18.03 7.90 2.75
C VAL A 49 17.85 8.44 1.33
N LYS A 50 18.92 8.48 0.54
CA LYS A 50 18.87 8.88 -0.88
C LYS A 50 17.85 8.06 -1.67
N PHE A 51 17.86 6.73 -1.50
CA PHE A 51 16.92 5.86 -2.17
C PHE A 51 15.48 6.15 -1.76
N ALA A 52 15.21 6.24 -0.44
CA ALA A 52 13.86 6.47 0.08
C ALA A 52 13.26 7.80 -0.42
N VAL A 53 14.06 8.87 -0.46
CA VAL A 53 13.61 10.22 -0.85
C VAL A 53 13.46 10.37 -2.37
N GLN A 54 14.34 9.75 -3.17
CA GLN A 54 14.30 9.89 -4.63
C GLN A 54 13.31 8.94 -5.31
N ASN A 55 12.97 7.82 -4.67
CA ASN A 55 12.15 6.76 -5.26
C ASN A 55 10.74 6.66 -4.63
N GLU A 56 10.24 7.72 -3.99
CA GLU A 56 8.93 7.71 -3.31
C GLU A 56 7.79 7.17 -4.19
N ALA A 57 7.72 7.60 -5.46
CA ALA A 57 6.69 7.14 -6.40
C ALA A 57 6.79 5.64 -6.70
N ILE A 58 8.02 5.12 -6.83
CA ILE A 58 8.28 3.69 -7.05
C ILE A 58 7.88 2.91 -5.80
N ILE A 59 8.29 3.38 -4.62
CA ILE A 59 7.96 2.76 -3.34
C ILE A 59 6.42 2.70 -3.16
N ILE A 60 5.71 3.80 -3.41
CA ILE A 60 4.24 3.84 -3.37
C ILE A 60 3.64 2.81 -4.32
N ARG A 61 4.14 2.72 -5.56
CA ARG A 61 3.65 1.75 -6.56
C ARG A 61 3.88 0.31 -6.11
N VAL A 62 5.06 -0.01 -5.57
CA VAL A 62 5.39 -1.35 -5.08
C VAL A 62 4.47 -1.74 -3.92
N PHE A 63 4.30 -0.88 -2.92
CA PHE A 63 3.36 -1.13 -1.83
C PHE A 63 1.92 -1.27 -2.33
N SER A 64 1.49 -0.44 -3.28
CA SER A 64 0.13 -0.52 -3.82
C SER A 64 -0.12 -1.87 -4.51
N ILE A 65 0.84 -2.35 -5.30
CA ILE A 65 0.77 -3.68 -5.94
C ILE A 65 0.73 -4.77 -4.88
N PHE A 66 1.57 -4.67 -3.85
CA PHE A 66 1.60 -5.65 -2.75
C PHE A 66 0.23 -5.79 -2.07
N TYR A 67 -0.43 -4.67 -1.75
CA TYR A 67 -1.78 -4.70 -1.16
C TYR A 67 -2.82 -5.29 -2.10
N TRP A 68 -2.75 -4.99 -3.41
CA TRP A 68 -3.66 -5.59 -4.39
C TRP A 68 -3.47 -7.10 -4.52
N ILE A 69 -2.23 -7.59 -4.53
CA ILE A 69 -1.93 -9.03 -4.55
C ILE A 69 -2.47 -9.70 -3.29
N ALA A 70 -2.22 -9.11 -2.11
CA ALA A 70 -2.74 -9.62 -0.85
C ALA A 70 -4.28 -9.68 -0.85
N GLY A 71 -4.93 -8.63 -1.34
CA GLY A 71 -6.39 -8.59 -1.50
C GLY A 71 -6.93 -9.66 -2.41
N LEU A 72 -6.26 -9.91 -3.53
CA LEU A 72 -6.64 -10.96 -4.48
C LEU A 72 -6.54 -12.34 -3.85
N LEU A 73 -5.45 -12.64 -3.13
CA LEU A 73 -5.27 -13.92 -2.43
C LEU A 73 -6.35 -14.14 -1.36
N ILE A 74 -6.65 -13.12 -0.56
CA ILE A 74 -7.72 -13.19 0.45
C ILE A 74 -9.08 -13.41 -0.21
N SER A 75 -9.36 -12.68 -1.30
CA SER A 75 -10.62 -12.80 -2.04
C SER A 75 -10.81 -14.20 -2.63
N LEU A 76 -9.75 -14.79 -3.18
CA LEU A 76 -9.76 -16.17 -3.66
C LEU A 76 -10.05 -17.15 -2.52
N GLY A 77 -9.43 -16.97 -1.36
CA GLY A 77 -9.70 -17.78 -0.17
C GLY A 77 -11.17 -17.75 0.24
N ILE A 78 -11.79 -16.57 0.27
CA ILE A 78 -13.20 -16.39 0.62
C ILE A 78 -14.15 -17.06 -0.39
N ILE A 79 -13.83 -16.97 -1.68
CA ILE A 79 -14.65 -17.58 -2.74
C ILE A 79 -14.53 -19.12 -2.70
N MET A 80 -13.33 -19.64 -2.43
CA MET A 80 -13.04 -21.08 -2.42
C MET A 80 -13.44 -21.79 -1.11
N ASP A 81 -13.57 -21.05 -0.02
CA ASP A 81 -14.11 -21.56 1.24
C ASP A 81 -15.52 -22.12 0.99
N ARG A 82 -15.86 -23.31 1.50
CA ARG A 82 -17.13 -23.99 1.17
C ARG A 82 -18.28 -23.40 1.98
#